data_AF-A0A2W4QLZ3-F1
#
_entry.id   AF-A0A2W4QLZ3-F1
#
_cell.length_a   1.000
_cell.length_b   1.000
_cell.length_c   1.000
_cell.angle_alpha   90.00
_cell.angle_beta   90.00
_cell.angle_gamma   90.00
#
_symmetry.space_group_name_H-M   'P 1'
#
loop_
_entity.id
_entity.type
_entity.pdbx_description
1 polymer ?
#
loop_
_entity_poly.entity_id
_entity_poly.type
_entity_poly.pdbx_seq_one_letter_code
_entity_poly.pdbx_strand_id
1 'polypeptide(L)'
;MPKNAKSPSGKGKQKKPKELTPLDRLKLEIAKELGLAEKIASAGWAELTAAESGRLGGVLNRRLKELQLAIGPKGTLIPTAKS
;
A
#
# COMPACT_ATOMS: atom_id res chain seq x y z
N MET A 1 -18.77 -27.48 10.42
CA MET A 1 -18.87 -26.51 11.53
C MET A 1 -17.47 -26.05 11.91
N PRO A 2 -17.31 -24.77 12.25
CA PRO A 2 -16.03 -24.05 12.30
C PRO A 2 -15.35 -24.18 13.68
N LYS A 3 -14.03 -23.93 13.73
CA LYS A 3 -13.23 -23.30 14.82
C LYS A 3 -11.75 -23.69 14.66
N ASN A 4 -10.86 -22.71 14.43
CA ASN A 4 -10.09 -22.08 15.51
C ASN A 4 -8.81 -21.39 15.00
N ALA A 5 -8.78 -20.08 15.23
CA ALA A 5 -7.64 -19.22 15.55
C ALA A 5 -6.22 -19.63 15.10
N LYS A 6 -5.67 -18.84 14.17
CA LYS A 6 -4.24 -18.49 14.21
C LYS A 6 -4.09 -16.97 14.16
N SER A 7 -4.33 -16.33 15.30
CA SER A 7 -3.72 -15.05 15.60
C SER A 7 -2.44 -15.35 16.39
N PRO A 8 -1.25 -14.96 15.90
CA PRO A 8 -0.14 -14.66 16.77
C PRO A 8 -0.10 -13.15 16.99
N SER A 9 -0.40 -12.76 18.22
CA SER A 9 -0.07 -11.47 18.79
C SER A 9 1.44 -11.18 18.68
N GLY A 10 1.82 -9.93 18.42
CA GLY A 10 3.23 -9.52 18.39
C GLY A 10 3.42 -8.01 18.33
N LYS A 11 3.11 -7.32 19.42
CA LYS A 11 3.45 -5.90 19.65
C LYS A 11 4.94 -5.64 19.38
N GLY A 12 5.22 -4.51 18.72
CA GLY A 12 6.36 -3.68 19.08
C GLY A 12 7.49 -3.58 18.05
N LYS A 13 7.40 -2.58 17.17
CA LYS A 13 8.46 -1.55 17.12
C LYS A 13 7.82 -0.18 17.01
N GLN A 14 7.72 0.50 18.15
CA GLN A 14 7.78 1.95 18.20
C GLN A 14 8.94 2.41 17.32
N LYS A 15 8.76 3.46 16.50
CA LYS A 15 9.58 4.69 16.52
C LYS A 15 9.41 5.50 15.23
N LYS A 16 9.05 6.76 15.47
CA LYS A 16 9.01 7.95 14.62
C LYS A 16 7.66 8.16 13.92
N PRO A 17 7.06 9.36 13.98
CA PRO A 17 6.01 9.75 13.06
C PRO A 17 6.62 9.62 11.66
N LYS A 18 6.43 8.48 10.99
CA LYS A 18 6.69 8.41 9.57
C LYS A 18 5.61 9.32 9.00
N GLU A 19 6.00 10.51 8.58
CA GLU A 19 5.21 11.31 7.65
C GLU A 19 4.54 10.32 6.69
N LEU A 20 3.21 10.21 6.76
CA LEU A 20 2.47 9.34 5.86
C LEU A 20 2.81 9.81 4.47
N THR A 21 3.68 9.06 3.80
CA THR A 21 4.23 9.54 2.55
C THR A 21 3.11 9.57 1.53
N PRO A 22 3.15 10.50 0.56
CA PRO A 22 2.10 10.60 -0.44
C PRO A 22 1.88 9.26 -1.17
N LEU A 23 2.94 8.47 -1.33
CA LEU A 23 2.87 7.11 -1.87
C LEU A 23 2.04 6.16 -0.99
N ASP A 24 2.27 6.14 0.32
CA ASP A 24 1.56 5.24 1.24
C ASP A 24 0.07 5.55 1.27
N ARG A 25 -0.27 6.84 1.26
CA ARG A 25 -1.65 7.30 1.13
C ARG A 25 -2.26 6.86 -0.20
N LEU A 26 -1.55 7.03 -1.31
CA LEU A 26 -2.02 6.62 -2.63
C LEU A 26 -2.27 5.11 -2.71
N LYS A 27 -1.36 4.31 -2.13
CA LYS A 27 -1.49 2.85 -2.06
C LYS A 27 -2.73 2.43 -1.27
N LEU A 28 -2.99 3.05 -0.13
CA LEU A 28 -4.16 2.75 0.70
C LEU A 28 -5.47 3.14 0.01
N GLU A 29 -5.50 4.30 -0.67
CA GLU A 29 -6.68 4.73 -1.45
C GLU A 29 -7.00 3.73 -2.57
N ILE A 30 -5.97 3.28 -3.31
CA ILE A 30 -6.13 2.28 -4.36
C ILE A 30 -6.54 0.93 -3.77
N ALA A 31 -5.93 0.52 -2.65
CA ALA A 31 -6.33 -0.70 -1.96
C ALA A 31 -7.80 -0.63 -1.55
N LYS A 32 -8.28 0.53 -1.10
CA LYS A 32 -9.67 0.72 -0.69
C LYS A 32 -10.62 0.64 -1.87
N GLU A 33 -10.24 1.22 -3.01
CA GLU A 33 -11.00 1.12 -4.26
C GLU A 33 -11.08 -0.34 -4.75
N LEU A 34 -9.98 -1.08 -4.67
CA LEU A 34 -9.91 -2.50 -5.04
C LEU A 34 -10.53 -3.44 -4.00
N GLY A 35 -11.02 -2.95 -2.86
CA GLY A 35 -11.54 -3.78 -1.75
C GLY A 35 -10.46 -4.56 -0.99
N LEU A 36 -9.18 -4.25 -1.22
CA LEU A 36 -8.03 -4.86 -0.58
C LEU A 36 -7.66 -4.19 0.75
N ALA A 37 -8.10 -2.95 0.99
CA ALA A 37 -7.73 -2.20 2.20
C ALA A 37 -8.14 -2.92 3.49
N GLU A 38 -9.33 -3.51 3.54
CA GLU A 38 -9.78 -4.26 4.72
C GLU A 38 -8.94 -5.52 4.95
N LYS A 39 -8.57 -6.20 3.87
CA LYS A 39 -7.70 -7.38 3.92
C LYS A 39 -6.29 -7.01 4.39
N ILE A 40 -5.72 -5.90 3.91
CA ILE A 40 -4.43 -5.39 4.37
C ILE A 40 -4.51 -4.96 5.83
N ALA A 41 -5.59 -4.31 6.25
CA ALA A 41 -5.77 -3.86 7.63
C ALA A 41 -5.92 -5.04 8.60
N SER A 42 -6.61 -6.10 8.19
CA SER A 42 -6.88 -7.27 9.01
C SER A 42 -5.73 -8.29 8.99
N ALA A 43 -5.21 -8.59 7.80
CA ALA A 43 -4.29 -9.70 7.52
C ALA A 43 -2.86 -9.22 7.15
N GLY A 44 -2.71 -7.95 6.74
CA GLY A 44 -1.44 -7.35 6.36
C GLY A 44 -1.15 -7.41 4.86
N TRP A 45 -0.13 -6.67 4.42
CA TRP A 45 0.31 -6.66 3.02
C TRP A 45 0.81 -8.02 2.52
N ALA A 46 1.29 -8.89 3.42
CA ALA A 46 1.80 -10.22 3.09
C ALA A 46 0.69 -11.21 2.69
N GLU A 47 -0.57 -10.93 3.02
CA GLU A 47 -1.72 -11.78 2.72
C GLU A 47 -2.35 -11.46 1.35
N LEU A 48 -1.84 -10.44 0.67
CA LEU A 48 -2.21 -10.17 -0.72
C LEU A 48 -1.57 -11.19 -1.62
N THR A 49 -2.37 -11.75 -2.53
CA THR A 49 -1.86 -12.57 -3.62
C THR A 49 -1.07 -11.72 -4.61
N ALA A 50 -0.18 -12.36 -5.39
CA ALA A 50 0.56 -11.69 -6.45
C ALA A 50 -0.36 -10.97 -7.46
N ALA A 51 -1.56 -11.51 -7.71
CA ALA A 51 -2.57 -10.88 -8.56
C ALA A 51 -3.15 -9.59 -7.94
N GLU A 52 -3.48 -9.60 -6.65
CA GLU A 52 -4.01 -8.45 -5.92
C GLU A 52 -2.95 -7.34 -5.79
N SER A 53 -1.76 -7.69 -5.31
CA SER A 53 -0.64 -6.75 -5.19
C SER A 53 -0.20 -6.23 -6.56
N GLY A 54 -0.24 -7.07 -7.60
CA GLY A 54 0.06 -6.68 -8.98
C GLY A 54 -0.95 -5.69 -9.56
N ARG A 55 -2.25 -5.90 -9.34
CA ARG A 55 -3.29 -4.94 -9.71
C ARG A 55 -3.11 -3.61 -9.00
N LEU A 56 -2.89 -3.62 -7.68
CA LEU A 56 -2.65 -2.41 -6.89
C LEU A 56 -1.42 -1.65 -7.39
N GLY A 57 -0.31 -2.34 -7.62
CA GLY A 57 0.91 -1.76 -8.18
C GLY A 57 0.71 -1.19 -9.59
N GLY A 58 -0.05 -1.88 -10.44
CA GLY A 58 -0.37 -1.42 -11.79
C GLY A 58 -1.21 -0.14 -11.80
N VAL A 59 -2.26 -0.06 -10.97
CA VAL A 59 -3.09 1.15 -10.82
C VAL A 59 -2.26 2.30 -10.25
N LEU A 60 -1.41 2.02 -9.25
CA LEU A 60 -0.50 3.00 -8.66
C LEU A 60 0.42 3.59 -9.74
N ASN A 61 1.08 2.74 -10.52
CA ASN A 61 2.03 3.17 -11.55
C ASN A 61 1.32 3.94 -12.68
N ARG A 62 0.09 3.54 -13.02
CA ARG A 62 -0.74 4.26 -13.99
C ARG A 62 -1.07 5.67 -13.49
N ARG A 63 -1.55 5.80 -12.25
CA ARG A 63 -1.83 7.11 -11.61
C ARG A 63 -0.58 8.00 -11.58
N LEU A 64 0.56 7.43 -11.21
CA LEU A 64 1.83 8.16 -11.22
C LEU A 64 2.18 8.65 -12.62
N LYS A 65 2.05 7.81 -13.65
CA LYS A 65 2.32 8.21 -15.04
C LYS A 65 1.38 9.31 -15.54
N GLU A 66 0.09 9.24 -15.20
CA GLU A 66 -0.88 10.28 -15.58
C GLU A 66 -0.64 11.60 -14.86
N LEU A 67 -0.24 11.54 -13.59
CA LEU A 67 0.14 12.71 -12.79
C LEU A 67 1.58 13.17 -13.05
N GLN A 68 2.32 12.47 -13.90
CA GLN A 68 3.75 12.70 -14.15
C GLN A 68 4.56 12.73 -12.84
N LEU A 69 4.27 11.81 -11.94
CA LEU A 69 4.94 11.61 -10.67
C LEU A 69 5.81 10.35 -10.75
N ALA A 70 6.99 10.41 -10.16
CA ALA A 70 7.86 9.25 -9.92
C ALA A 70 7.90 8.92 -8.42
N ILE A 71 8.09 7.64 -8.12
CA ILE A 71 8.35 7.19 -6.75
C ILE A 71 9.81 7.51 -6.42
N GLY A 72 10.01 8.53 -5.60
CA GLY A 72 11.29 8.92 -5.05
C GLY A 72 11.74 8.06 -3.87
N PRO A 73 12.96 8.32 -3.35
CA PRO A 73 13.46 7.65 -2.16
C PRO A 73 12.50 7.84 -0.98
N LYS A 74 12.34 6.79 -0.17
CA LYS A 74 11.43 6.74 0.99
C LYS A 74 9.93 6.93 0.67
N GLY A 75 9.51 6.83 -0.59
CA GLY A 75 8.09 6.94 -0.97
C GLY A 75 7.58 8.38 -1.15
N THR A 76 8.49 9.32 -1.38
CA THR A 76 8.12 10.66 -1.86
C THR A 76 7.59 10.57 -3.29
N LEU A 77 6.55 11.33 -3.62
CA LEU A 77 6.11 11.48 -5.01
C LEU A 77 6.82 12.72 -5.58
N ILE A 78 7.72 12.50 -6.54
CA ILE A 78 8.50 13.56 -7.17
C ILE A 78 7.85 13.88 -8.52
N PRO A 79 7.49 15.14 -8.82
CA PRO A 79 7.07 15.53 -10.15
C PRO A 79 8.20 15.30 -11.15
N THR A 80 7.98 14.45 -12.14
CA THR A 80 8.84 14.34 -13.31
C THR A 80 8.41 15.44 -14.27
N ALA A 81 8.96 16.64 -14.10
CA ALA A 81 8.82 17.68 -15.10
C ALA A 81 9.37 17.14 -16.43
N LYS A 82 8.59 17.27 -17.51
CA LYS A 82 9.06 16.98 -18.87
C LYS A 82 10.38 17.71 -19.11
N SER A 83 11.38 16.97 -19.59
CA SER A 83 12.35 17.56 -20.51
C SER A 83 11.73 17.68 -21.90
#